data_AF-A0AAW9SZ20-F1
#
_entry.id   AF-A0AAW9SZ20-F1
#
_cell.length_a   1.000
_cell.length_b   1.000
_cell.length_c   1.000
_cell.angle_alpha   90.00
_cell.angle_beta   90.00
_cell.angle_gamma   90.00
#
_symmetry.space_group_name_H-M   'P 1'
#
loop_
_entity.id
_entity.type
_entity.pdbx_description
1 polymer ?
#
loop_
_entity_poly.entity_id
_entity_poly.type
_entity_poly.pdbx_seq_one_letter_code
_entity_poly.pdbx_strand_id
1 'polypeptide(L)'
;MSAKSFAMTPVQRFLVLRSIIDLPFTRTFAIDAEQVVEISGVARLSELNAKNAVIIDSLRSLAHTNTQDFYAIDDAAEALGTALRMAVSSRQLLWLSSLPKSDVDKVRAILGDDLVHVVGPALAVDKLNDDILEVPDALKRRGEPLVPIALSPTALVHAWAHGTHEQQKLLAYLLEGTNTLVMESKNLHALRKVGANLIERNLIWRLLYNPKVLAYLVVLIYSSLRALPVVFVPGFHGNVWVLWTIDIITAIPYTWGIVEMFTGSSFWRRMLGLLVTLVTFISPYVYFWFNGRDYPVWVTAFVIAMIVGAFAVEFIRWLRDRLIHTILHQLPAATGR
;
A
#
# COMPACT_ATOMS: atom_id res chain seq x y z
N MET A 1 -24.30 13.58 -24.59
CA MET A 1 -23.24 13.04 -25.46
C MET A 1 -22.26 12.32 -24.55
N SER A 2 -22.24 10.98 -24.63
CA SER A 2 -21.65 10.07 -23.64
C SER A 2 -20.19 10.41 -23.34
N ALA A 3 -19.83 10.45 -22.05
CA ALA A 3 -18.46 10.52 -21.60
C ALA A 3 -17.65 9.45 -22.35
N LYS A 4 -16.65 9.87 -23.12
CA LYS A 4 -15.60 8.94 -23.55
C LYS A 4 -14.83 8.56 -22.30
N SER A 5 -15.39 7.61 -21.53
CA SER A 5 -14.60 6.84 -20.59
C SER A 5 -13.43 6.29 -21.40
N PHE A 6 -12.23 6.37 -20.84
CA PHE A 6 -11.07 5.72 -21.41
C PHE A 6 -11.44 4.24 -21.62
N ALA A 7 -11.73 3.85 -22.87
CA ALA A 7 -12.24 2.53 -23.20
C ALA A 7 -11.08 1.55 -23.10
N MET A 8 -10.83 1.08 -21.88
CA MET A 8 -9.82 0.06 -21.63
C MET A 8 -10.16 -1.19 -22.41
N THR A 9 -9.16 -1.72 -23.12
CA THR A 9 -9.28 -3.08 -23.67
C THR A 9 -9.52 -4.09 -22.54
N PRO A 10 -10.14 -5.25 -22.81
CA PRO A 10 -10.35 -6.29 -21.79
C PRO A 10 -9.06 -6.68 -21.06
N VAL A 11 -7.93 -6.70 -21.79
CA VAL A 11 -6.60 -7.00 -21.25
C VAL A 11 -6.14 -5.90 -20.29
N GLN A 12 -6.24 -4.63 -20.68
CA GLN A 12 -5.89 -3.51 -19.80
C GLN A 12 -6.76 -3.50 -18.53
N ARG A 13 -8.07 -3.73 -18.69
CA ARG A 13 -9.00 -3.80 -17.56
C ARG A 13 -8.61 -4.92 -16.60
N PHE A 14 -8.27 -6.09 -17.11
CA PHE A 14 -7.77 -7.20 -16.31
C PHE A 14 -6.48 -6.85 -15.55
N LEU A 15 -5.52 -6.20 -16.21
CA LEU A 15 -4.25 -5.80 -15.60
C LEU A 15 -4.43 -4.80 -14.46
N VAL A 16 -5.39 -3.87 -14.56
CA VAL A 16 -5.61 -2.84 -13.52
C VAL A 16 -6.65 -3.24 -12.47
N LEU A 17 -7.21 -4.45 -12.52
CA LEU A 17 -8.18 -4.94 -11.53
C LEU A 17 -7.66 -4.76 -10.10
N ARG A 18 -8.54 -4.34 -9.18
CA ARG A 18 -8.24 -4.11 -7.76
C ARG A 18 -7.07 -3.15 -7.57
N SER A 19 -7.01 -2.10 -8.38
CA SER A 19 -6.07 -0.99 -8.19
C SER A 19 -6.81 0.27 -7.75
N ILE A 20 -6.07 1.36 -7.52
CA ILE A 20 -6.63 2.66 -7.19
C ILE A 20 -7.61 3.18 -8.25
N ILE A 21 -7.48 2.76 -9.53
CA ILE A 21 -8.39 3.13 -10.64
C ILE A 21 -9.82 2.64 -10.44
N ASP A 22 -10.01 1.61 -9.60
CA ASP A 22 -11.35 1.13 -9.28
C ASP A 22 -12.10 2.07 -8.32
N LEU A 23 -11.40 3.01 -7.69
CA LEU A 23 -12.04 4.02 -6.85
C LEU A 23 -12.84 5.01 -7.71
N PRO A 24 -14.12 5.26 -7.37
CA PRO A 24 -14.94 6.32 -7.96
C PRO A 24 -14.21 7.66 -8.14
N PHE A 25 -13.41 8.03 -7.13
CA PHE A 25 -12.66 9.27 -7.09
C PHE A 25 -11.68 9.40 -8.26
N THR A 26 -10.87 8.37 -8.51
CA THR A 26 -9.86 8.38 -9.60
C THR A 26 -10.46 8.30 -10.99
N ARG A 27 -11.73 7.88 -11.10
CA ARG A 27 -12.49 7.90 -12.37
C ARG A 27 -13.12 9.26 -12.64
N THR A 28 -13.19 10.10 -11.61
CA THR A 28 -13.82 11.43 -11.65
C THR A 28 -12.76 12.53 -11.80
N PHE A 29 -11.68 12.45 -11.02
CA PHE A 29 -10.60 13.44 -11.02
C PHE A 29 -9.36 12.92 -11.75
N ALA A 30 -8.71 13.79 -12.53
CA ALA A 30 -7.34 13.57 -12.99
C ALA A 30 -6.40 13.71 -11.78
N ILE A 31 -5.46 12.79 -11.61
CA ILE A 31 -4.59 12.76 -10.42
C ILE A 31 -3.14 12.56 -10.83
N ASP A 32 -2.26 13.33 -10.20
CA ASP A 32 -0.81 13.19 -10.28
C ASP A 32 -0.38 11.90 -9.58
N ALA A 33 0.06 10.94 -10.39
CA ALA A 33 0.48 9.63 -9.92
C ALA A 33 1.73 9.69 -9.04
N GLU A 34 2.67 10.60 -9.32
CA GLU A 34 3.94 10.71 -8.60
C GLU A 34 3.69 11.24 -7.19
N GLN A 35 2.89 12.30 -7.07
CA GLN A 35 2.49 12.85 -5.76
C GLN A 35 1.75 11.82 -4.92
N VAL A 36 0.83 11.04 -5.51
CA VAL A 36 0.10 9.99 -4.77
C VAL A 36 1.05 8.93 -4.21
N VAL A 37 2.06 8.52 -4.97
CA VAL A 37 3.08 7.56 -4.51
C VAL A 37 3.89 8.15 -3.36
N GLU A 38 4.32 9.41 -3.48
CA GLU A 38 5.06 10.11 -2.44
C GLU A 38 4.27 10.23 -1.13
N ILE A 39 3.03 10.74 -1.21
CA ILE A 39 2.16 10.95 -0.04
C ILE A 39 1.86 9.63 0.66
N SER A 40 1.49 8.59 -0.10
CA SER A 40 1.13 7.29 0.48
C SER A 40 2.35 6.51 1.01
N GLY A 41 3.56 6.87 0.58
CA GLY A 41 4.80 6.19 0.96
C GLY A 41 4.93 4.76 0.40
N VAL A 42 4.13 4.41 -0.61
CA VAL A 42 4.23 3.12 -1.30
C VAL A 42 5.41 3.10 -2.26
N ALA A 43 5.90 1.91 -2.58
CA ALA A 43 6.94 1.75 -3.61
C ALA A 43 6.40 1.91 -5.03
N ARG A 44 5.12 1.59 -5.23
CA ARG A 44 4.47 1.52 -6.54
C ARG A 44 3.00 1.85 -6.45
N LEU A 45 2.50 2.46 -7.50
CA LEU A 45 1.09 2.80 -7.63
C LEU A 45 0.17 1.57 -7.65
N SER A 46 0.62 0.43 -8.15
CA SER A 46 -0.17 -0.83 -8.15
C SER A 46 -0.39 -1.46 -6.77
N GLU A 47 0.30 -0.97 -5.73
CA GLU A 47 0.05 -1.37 -4.33
C GLU A 47 -1.17 -0.67 -3.74
N LEU A 48 -1.57 0.47 -4.31
CA LEU A 48 -2.76 1.19 -3.90
C LEU A 48 -4.01 0.56 -4.50
N ASN A 49 -5.00 0.35 -3.64
CA ASN A 49 -6.28 -0.27 -3.95
C ASN A 49 -7.33 0.16 -2.92
N ALA A 50 -8.58 -0.25 -3.11
CA ALA A 50 -9.70 0.17 -2.26
C ALA A 50 -9.59 -0.24 -0.78
N LYS A 51 -8.65 -1.12 -0.39
CA LYS A 51 -8.41 -1.45 1.02
C LYS A 51 -7.53 -0.42 1.74
N ASN A 52 -6.61 0.23 1.02
CA ASN A 52 -5.59 1.10 1.62
C ASN A 52 -5.60 2.54 1.08
N ALA A 53 -6.33 2.82 0.00
CA ALA A 53 -6.66 4.16 -0.47
C ALA A 53 -8.17 4.36 -0.34
N VAL A 54 -8.58 5.34 0.47
CA VAL A 54 -9.98 5.51 0.89
C VAL A 54 -10.43 6.95 0.69
N ILE A 55 -11.68 7.12 0.25
CA ILE A 55 -12.31 8.43 0.10
C ILE A 55 -12.91 8.81 1.45
N ILE A 56 -12.59 10.00 1.95
CA ILE A 56 -13.01 10.44 3.28
C ILE A 56 -13.77 11.77 3.22
N ASP A 57 -15.00 11.76 3.72
CA ASP A 57 -15.84 12.95 3.83
C ASP A 57 -15.54 13.79 5.09
N SER A 58 -14.96 13.22 6.15
CA SER A 58 -14.63 13.98 7.38
C SER A 58 -13.60 15.09 7.16
N LEU A 59 -12.86 15.08 6.05
CA LEU A 59 -11.99 16.20 5.67
C LEU A 59 -12.81 17.42 5.22
N ARG A 60 -14.02 17.19 4.70
CA ARG A 60 -14.92 18.26 4.27
C ARG A 60 -15.60 18.94 5.46
N SER A 61 -15.92 18.20 6.52
CA SER A 61 -16.49 18.81 7.74
C SER A 61 -15.53 19.81 8.39
N LEU A 62 -14.21 19.64 8.20
CA LEU A 62 -13.20 20.59 8.68
C LEU A 62 -13.34 21.98 8.05
N ALA A 63 -13.92 22.10 6.85
CA ALA A 63 -14.13 23.40 6.20
C ALA A 63 -15.21 24.26 6.90
N HIS A 64 -16.04 23.63 7.73
CA HIS A 64 -17.16 24.25 8.43
C HIS A 64 -16.86 24.55 9.91
N THR A 65 -15.67 24.18 10.38
CA THR A 65 -15.21 24.49 11.74
C THR A 65 -14.07 25.51 11.70
N ASN A 66 -13.68 25.99 12.88
CA ASN A 66 -12.49 26.79 13.08
C ASN A 66 -11.50 26.03 13.97
N THR A 67 -10.25 26.50 14.01
CA THR A 67 -9.18 25.85 14.76
C THR A 67 -9.47 25.74 16.27
N GLN A 68 -10.15 26.74 16.85
CA GLN A 68 -10.44 26.76 18.28
C GLN A 68 -11.50 25.72 18.66
N ASP A 69 -12.61 25.68 17.92
CA ASP A 69 -13.70 24.72 18.14
C ASP A 69 -13.23 23.29 17.84
N PHE A 70 -12.40 23.11 16.81
CA PHE A 70 -11.80 21.82 16.47
C PHE A 70 -10.96 21.25 17.63
N TYR A 71 -10.06 22.05 18.23
CA TYR A 71 -9.28 21.61 19.39
C TYR A 71 -10.11 21.49 20.67
N ALA A 72 -11.30 22.10 20.71
CA ALA A 72 -12.31 21.87 21.75
C ALA A 72 -13.13 20.59 21.53
N ILE A 73 -12.78 19.76 20.53
CA ILE A 73 -13.40 18.46 20.22
C ILE A 73 -14.85 18.63 19.76
N ASP A 74 -15.02 19.34 18.65
CA ASP A 74 -16.31 19.43 17.96
C ASP A 74 -16.64 18.16 17.16
N ASP A 75 -17.80 18.16 16.49
CA ASP A 75 -18.24 17.05 15.66
C ASP A 75 -17.25 16.74 14.51
N ALA A 76 -16.55 17.75 13.99
CA ALA A 76 -15.57 17.58 12.92
C ALA A 76 -14.30 16.88 13.44
N ALA A 77 -13.86 17.20 14.65
CA ALA A 77 -12.77 16.50 15.34
C ALA A 77 -13.13 15.03 15.60
N GLU A 78 -14.34 14.74 16.08
CA GLU A 78 -14.81 13.37 16.30
C GLU A 78 -14.92 12.55 15.01
N ALA A 79 -15.44 13.17 13.94
CA ALA A 79 -15.52 12.53 12.62
C ALA A 79 -14.11 12.22 12.06
N LEU A 80 -13.16 13.13 12.23
CA LEU A 80 -11.76 12.90 11.87
C LEU A 80 -11.14 11.80 12.73
N GLY A 81 -11.39 11.80 14.04
CA GLY A 81 -10.90 10.76 14.97
C GLY A 81 -11.40 9.37 14.59
N THR A 82 -12.69 9.24 14.30
CA THR A 82 -13.29 7.97 13.85
C THR A 82 -12.62 7.48 12.57
N ALA A 83 -12.43 8.35 11.59
CA ALA A 83 -11.69 8.03 10.37
C ALA A 83 -10.25 7.61 10.67
N LEU A 84 -9.55 8.35 11.53
CA LEU A 84 -8.14 8.10 11.86
C LEU A 84 -7.94 6.78 12.63
N ARG A 85 -8.81 6.46 13.59
CA ARG A 85 -8.84 5.16 14.28
C ARG A 85 -9.00 4.02 13.28
N MET A 86 -9.91 4.17 12.32
CA MET A 86 -10.13 3.18 11.26
C MET A 86 -8.88 3.04 10.39
N ALA A 87 -8.27 4.15 9.95
CA ALA A 87 -7.08 4.14 9.11
C ALA A 87 -5.89 3.44 9.76
N VAL A 88 -5.61 3.77 11.03
CA VAL A 88 -4.49 3.18 11.76
C VAL A 88 -4.74 1.70 12.06
N SER A 89 -5.99 1.32 12.33
CA SER A 89 -6.37 -0.08 12.59
C SER A 89 -6.38 -0.96 11.33
N SER A 90 -6.63 -0.37 10.16
CA SER A 90 -6.74 -1.09 8.87
C SER A 90 -5.56 -0.87 7.92
N ARG A 91 -4.53 -0.11 8.33
CA ARG A 91 -3.38 0.29 7.50
C ARG A 91 -3.79 1.00 6.21
N GLN A 92 -4.70 1.97 6.32
CA GLN A 92 -4.92 2.91 5.22
C GLN A 92 -3.67 3.78 5.06
N LEU A 93 -3.20 3.87 3.83
CA LEU A 93 -1.97 4.57 3.44
C LEU A 93 -2.28 5.93 2.83
N LEU A 94 -3.46 6.07 2.22
CA LEU A 94 -3.88 7.27 1.50
C LEU A 94 -5.34 7.58 1.78
N TRP A 95 -5.62 8.82 2.13
CA TRP A 95 -6.95 9.39 2.07
C TRP A 95 -7.08 10.32 0.89
N LEU A 96 -8.23 10.24 0.23
CA LEU A 96 -8.62 11.07 -0.90
C LEU A 96 -9.89 11.83 -0.53
N SER A 97 -9.99 13.09 -0.94
CA SER A 97 -11.24 13.84 -0.82
C SER A 97 -11.26 14.99 -1.83
N SER A 98 -12.43 15.58 -2.01
CA SER A 98 -12.61 16.74 -2.87
C SER A 98 -13.27 17.87 -2.10
N LEU A 99 -12.64 19.04 -2.14
CA LEU A 99 -13.05 20.25 -1.43
C LEU A 99 -13.30 21.39 -2.42
N PRO A 100 -14.23 22.31 -2.16
CA PRO A 100 -14.25 23.61 -2.82
C PRO A 100 -12.89 24.29 -2.71
N LYS A 101 -12.47 24.97 -3.78
CA LYS A 101 -11.17 25.65 -3.81
C LYS A 101 -10.96 26.59 -2.62
N SER A 102 -11.99 27.30 -2.18
CA SER A 102 -11.91 28.24 -1.04
C SER A 102 -11.80 27.57 0.33
N ASP A 103 -12.07 26.27 0.43
CA ASP A 103 -12.03 25.53 1.70
C ASP A 103 -10.68 24.82 1.92
N VAL A 104 -9.86 24.66 0.89
CA VAL A 104 -8.56 23.98 0.96
C VAL A 104 -7.65 24.63 2.00
N ASP A 105 -7.55 25.96 2.00
CA ASP A 105 -6.67 26.69 2.92
C ASP A 105 -7.16 26.61 4.37
N LYS A 106 -8.47 26.50 4.60
CA LYS A 106 -9.04 26.29 5.94
C LYS A 106 -8.67 24.92 6.49
N VAL A 107 -8.80 23.89 5.67
CA VAL A 107 -8.45 22.52 6.06
C VAL A 107 -6.95 22.39 6.32
N ARG A 108 -6.13 23.05 5.50
CA ARG A 108 -4.68 23.18 5.72
C ARG A 108 -4.33 23.88 7.03
N ALA A 109 -5.03 24.97 7.37
CA ALA A 109 -4.80 25.66 8.64
C ALA A 109 -5.10 24.79 9.88
N ILE A 110 -6.03 23.84 9.77
CA ILE A 110 -6.37 22.91 10.88
C ILE A 110 -5.42 21.72 10.92
N LEU A 111 -5.18 21.06 9.78
CA LEU A 111 -4.41 19.82 9.74
C LEU A 111 -2.90 20.07 9.71
N GLY A 112 -2.47 21.10 8.98
CA GLY A 112 -1.09 21.43 8.65
C GLY A 112 -0.91 21.58 7.14
N ASP A 113 -0.23 22.66 6.72
CA ASP A 113 -0.02 23.00 5.30
C ASP A 113 0.69 21.87 4.53
N ASP A 114 1.70 21.26 5.15
CA ASP A 114 2.53 20.21 4.54
C ASP A 114 1.86 18.83 4.49
N LEU A 115 0.64 18.68 5.04
CA LEU A 115 -0.05 17.38 5.09
C LEU A 115 -1.18 17.27 4.07
N VAL A 116 -1.74 18.38 3.61
CA VAL A 116 -2.88 18.42 2.69
C VAL A 116 -2.39 18.82 1.31
N HIS A 117 -2.26 17.82 0.44
CA HIS A 117 -1.71 17.98 -0.89
C HIS A 117 -2.82 18.06 -1.93
N VAL A 118 -2.72 19.03 -2.84
CA VAL A 118 -3.58 19.09 -4.02
C VAL A 118 -2.97 18.19 -5.08
N VAL A 119 -3.64 17.09 -5.40
CA VAL A 119 -3.09 16.03 -6.24
C VAL A 119 -3.61 16.06 -7.68
N GLY A 120 -4.30 17.12 -8.09
CA GLY A 120 -4.86 17.22 -9.43
C GLY A 120 -5.56 18.55 -9.70
N PRO A 121 -5.95 18.80 -10.97
CA PRO A 121 -6.66 20.02 -11.35
C PRO A 121 -8.06 20.07 -10.74
N ALA A 122 -8.54 21.30 -10.50
CA ALA A 122 -9.90 21.51 -10.03
C ALA A 122 -10.92 21.11 -11.12
N LEU A 123 -11.97 20.40 -10.72
CA LEU A 123 -13.07 19.98 -11.58
C LEU A 123 -14.31 20.82 -11.30
N ALA A 124 -14.87 21.42 -12.33
CA ALA A 124 -16.12 22.16 -12.21
C ALA A 124 -17.30 21.21 -11.91
N VAL A 125 -18.20 21.63 -11.02
CA VAL A 125 -19.25 20.75 -10.47
C VAL A 125 -20.26 20.33 -11.53
N ASP A 126 -20.50 21.16 -12.53
CA ASP A 126 -21.33 20.87 -13.72
C ASP A 126 -20.78 19.73 -14.57
N LYS A 127 -19.48 19.43 -14.46
CA LYS A 127 -18.83 18.33 -15.18
C LYS A 127 -18.71 17.06 -14.36
N LEU A 128 -19.22 17.06 -13.13
CA LEU A 128 -19.24 15.89 -12.28
C LEU A 128 -20.23 14.86 -12.82
N ASN A 129 -19.86 13.58 -12.76
CA ASN A 129 -20.77 12.49 -13.08
C ASN A 129 -21.25 11.83 -11.78
N ASP A 130 -22.47 12.17 -11.37
CA ASP A 130 -23.09 11.66 -10.13
C ASP A 130 -23.25 10.13 -10.12
N ASP A 131 -23.36 9.49 -11.29
CA ASP A 131 -23.41 8.03 -11.40
C ASP A 131 -22.10 7.34 -10.98
N ILE A 132 -20.99 8.10 -10.97
CA ILE A 132 -19.66 7.59 -10.61
C ILE A 132 -19.33 7.97 -9.18
N LEU A 133 -19.39 9.27 -8.85
CA LEU A 133 -19.05 9.80 -7.53
C LEU A 133 -20.13 10.79 -7.09
N GLU A 134 -20.93 10.39 -6.12
CA GLU A 134 -21.94 11.25 -5.52
C GLU A 134 -21.27 12.30 -4.63
N VAL A 135 -21.63 13.56 -4.84
CA VAL A 135 -21.19 14.69 -4.02
C VAL A 135 -22.42 15.36 -3.39
N PRO A 136 -22.37 15.76 -2.11
CA PRO A 136 -23.50 16.41 -1.43
C PRO A 136 -24.06 17.62 -2.18
N ASP A 137 -25.40 17.73 -2.23
CA ASP A 137 -26.10 18.83 -2.91
C ASP A 137 -25.68 20.23 -2.44
N ALA A 138 -25.30 20.35 -1.17
CA ALA A 138 -24.80 21.62 -0.60
C ALA A 138 -23.59 22.15 -1.37
N LEU A 139 -22.69 21.26 -1.83
CA LEU A 139 -21.55 21.63 -2.65
C LEU A 139 -21.95 21.99 -4.08
N LYS A 140 -22.91 21.25 -4.65
CA LYS A 140 -23.43 21.54 -5.99
C LYS A 140 -24.06 22.92 -6.06
N ARG A 141 -24.84 23.30 -5.03
CA ARG A 141 -25.44 24.64 -4.92
C ARG A 141 -24.41 25.76 -4.81
N ARG A 142 -23.26 25.49 -4.20
CA ARG A 142 -22.16 26.47 -4.08
C ARG A 142 -21.49 26.74 -5.43
N GLY A 143 -21.50 25.77 -6.36
CA GLY A 143 -21.01 25.94 -7.73
C GLY A 143 -19.50 26.15 -7.86
N GLU A 144 -18.74 26.07 -6.76
CA GLU A 144 -17.29 26.22 -6.76
C GLU A 144 -16.60 24.97 -7.31
N PRO A 145 -15.51 25.12 -8.09
CA PRO A 145 -14.78 23.97 -8.60
C PRO A 145 -14.17 23.17 -7.45
N LEU A 146 -14.30 21.85 -7.53
CA LEU A 146 -13.81 20.89 -6.55
C LEU A 146 -12.35 20.54 -6.84
N VAL A 147 -11.50 20.73 -5.84
CA VAL A 147 -10.08 20.42 -5.89
C VAL A 147 -9.85 19.03 -5.26
N PRO A 148 -9.24 18.08 -5.99
CA PRO A 148 -8.87 16.80 -5.42
C PRO A 148 -7.67 16.97 -4.47
N ILE A 149 -7.86 16.54 -3.23
CA ILE A 149 -6.82 16.54 -2.20
C ILE A 149 -6.50 15.12 -1.75
N ALA A 150 -5.27 14.95 -1.26
CA ALA A 150 -4.83 13.73 -0.63
C ALA A 150 -4.01 14.00 0.64
N LEU A 151 -4.05 13.05 1.57
CA LEU A 151 -3.15 13.03 2.72
C LEU A 151 -2.81 11.61 3.14
N SER A 152 -1.74 11.49 3.93
CA SER A 152 -1.37 10.24 4.59
C SER A 152 -1.83 10.25 6.05
N PRO A 153 -2.67 9.30 6.48
CA PRO A 153 -3.07 9.18 7.88
C PRO A 153 -1.87 8.97 8.81
N THR A 154 -0.86 8.27 8.30
CA THR A 154 0.38 8.00 9.01
C THR A 154 1.22 9.27 9.14
N ALA A 155 1.34 10.08 8.08
CA ALA A 155 2.02 11.37 8.17
C ALA A 155 1.30 12.31 9.16
N LEU A 156 -0.03 12.32 9.16
CA LEU A 156 -0.84 13.09 10.11
C LEU A 156 -0.56 12.69 11.56
N VAL A 157 -0.61 11.40 11.89
CA VAL A 157 -0.28 10.88 13.24
C VAL A 157 1.12 11.30 13.64
N HIS A 158 2.09 11.18 12.74
CA HIS A 158 3.48 11.55 13.04
C HIS A 158 3.69 13.04 13.24
N ALA A 159 3.10 13.87 12.38
CA ALA A 159 3.20 15.31 12.46
C ALA A 159 2.57 15.83 13.75
N TRP A 160 1.36 15.37 14.09
CA TRP A 160 0.68 15.78 15.32
C TRP A 160 1.35 15.25 16.58
N ALA A 161 1.93 14.04 16.54
CA ALA A 161 2.68 13.52 17.67
C ALA A 161 3.96 14.31 18.00
N HIS A 162 4.53 15.02 17.02
CA HIS A 162 5.68 15.92 17.21
C HIS A 162 5.28 17.40 17.16
N GLY A 163 3.99 17.68 17.06
CA GLY A 163 3.44 19.02 16.91
C GLY A 163 3.23 19.72 18.25
N THR A 164 2.26 20.65 18.27
CA THR A 164 1.90 21.43 19.45
C THR A 164 1.30 20.57 20.56
N HIS A 165 1.26 21.08 21.80
CA HIS A 165 0.64 20.36 22.91
C HIS A 165 -0.85 20.06 22.67
N GLU A 166 -1.58 20.99 22.05
CA GLU A 166 -2.99 20.78 21.69
C GLU A 166 -3.15 19.67 20.66
N GLN A 167 -2.30 19.62 19.63
CA GLN A 167 -2.30 18.52 18.66
C GLN A 167 -2.01 17.17 19.31
N GLN A 168 -1.03 17.11 20.22
CA GLN A 168 -0.69 15.90 20.95
C GLN A 168 -1.87 15.45 21.84
N LYS A 169 -2.47 16.36 22.61
CA LYS A 169 -3.62 16.07 23.47
C LYS A 169 -4.83 15.59 22.68
N LEU A 170 -5.15 16.28 21.57
CA LEU A 170 -6.23 15.86 20.67
C LEU A 170 -5.92 14.49 20.06
N LEU A 171 -4.70 14.25 19.58
CA LEU A 171 -4.31 12.96 19.01
C LEU A 171 -4.44 11.82 20.04
N ALA A 172 -4.04 12.05 21.29
CA ALA A 172 -4.19 11.09 22.38
C ALA A 172 -5.66 10.71 22.59
N TYR A 173 -6.54 11.71 22.63
CA TYR A 173 -7.98 11.55 22.79
C TYR A 173 -8.61 10.83 21.59
N LEU A 174 -8.35 11.32 20.38
CA LEU A 174 -8.92 10.76 19.16
C LEU A 174 -8.44 9.32 18.90
N LEU A 175 -7.31 8.88 19.44
CA LEU A 175 -6.80 7.51 19.25
C LEU A 175 -6.97 6.61 20.48
N GLU A 176 -7.61 7.09 21.54
CA GLU A 176 -7.95 6.28 22.70
C GLU A 176 -8.74 5.02 22.29
N GLY A 177 -8.39 3.88 22.90
CA GLY A 177 -9.03 2.59 22.65
C GLY A 177 -8.63 1.93 21.32
N THR A 178 -7.70 2.51 20.54
CA THR A 178 -7.27 1.92 19.27
C THR A 178 -6.47 0.63 19.50
N ASN A 179 -6.79 -0.41 18.74
CA ASN A 179 -6.13 -1.71 18.83
C ASN A 179 -4.79 -1.73 18.07
N THR A 180 -3.73 -2.10 18.77
CA THR A 180 -2.35 -2.08 18.26
C THR A 180 -1.95 -3.30 17.41
N LEU A 181 -2.84 -4.29 17.24
CA LEU A 181 -2.54 -5.58 16.58
C LEU A 181 -1.89 -5.41 15.20
N VAL A 182 -2.49 -4.57 14.36
CA VAL A 182 -2.06 -4.36 12.96
C VAL A 182 -1.34 -3.02 12.80
N MET A 183 -1.36 -2.16 13.82
CA MET A 183 -0.73 -0.84 13.82
C MET A 183 0.78 -0.91 13.49
N GLU A 184 1.23 -0.01 12.63
CA GLU A 184 2.65 0.11 12.27
C GLU A 184 3.48 0.52 13.50
N SER A 185 4.68 -0.04 13.64
CA SER A 185 5.54 0.20 14.81
C SER A 185 5.88 1.68 15.01
N LYS A 186 6.02 2.45 13.92
CA LYS A 186 6.30 3.89 14.00
C LYS A 186 5.10 4.68 14.54
N ASN A 187 3.88 4.36 14.12
CA ASN A 187 2.65 4.97 14.64
C ASN A 187 2.46 4.60 16.13
N LEU A 188 2.71 3.33 16.48
CA LEU A 188 2.66 2.88 17.88
C LEU A 188 3.63 3.67 18.75
N HIS A 189 4.87 3.86 18.29
CA HIS A 189 5.88 4.61 19.04
C HIS A 189 5.50 6.09 19.20
N ALA A 190 4.98 6.72 18.14
CA ALA A 190 4.51 8.09 18.16
C ALA A 190 3.36 8.28 19.17
N LEU A 191 2.36 7.40 19.14
CA LEU A 191 1.20 7.46 20.03
C LEU A 191 1.56 7.18 21.50
N ARG A 192 2.52 6.27 21.74
CA ARG A 192 3.04 6.03 23.09
C ARG A 192 3.74 7.26 23.68
N LYS A 193 4.52 7.98 22.88
CA LYS A 193 5.18 9.22 23.33
C LYS A 193 4.18 10.30 23.74
N VAL A 194 3.04 10.34 23.06
CA VAL A 194 1.95 11.29 23.30
C VAL A 194 1.04 10.85 24.47
N GLY A 195 1.22 9.63 24.99
CA GLY A 195 0.44 9.13 26.12
C GLY A 195 -0.96 8.66 25.74
N ALA A 196 -1.20 8.30 24.47
CA ALA A 196 -2.48 7.75 24.04
C ALA A 196 -2.78 6.42 24.76
N ASN A 197 -3.99 6.28 25.29
CA ASN A 197 -4.44 5.06 25.95
C ASN A 197 -4.84 4.00 24.91
N LEU A 198 -3.90 3.15 24.51
CA LEU A 198 -4.07 2.15 23.45
C LEU A 198 -4.38 0.75 24.00
N ILE A 199 -5.13 -0.05 23.22
CA ILE A 199 -5.29 -1.48 23.51
C ILE A 199 -4.04 -2.21 23.01
N GLU A 200 -3.06 -2.34 23.89
CA GLU A 200 -1.78 -2.97 23.59
C GLU A 200 -1.91 -4.49 23.42
N ARG A 201 -1.28 -5.03 22.37
CA ARG A 201 -1.19 -6.47 22.11
C ARG A 201 0.26 -6.92 22.30
N ASN A 202 0.42 -8.12 22.87
CA ASN A 202 1.73 -8.73 23.04
C ASN A 202 2.48 -8.84 21.71
N LEU A 203 3.80 -8.66 21.75
CA LEU A 203 4.71 -8.72 20.62
C LEU A 203 4.56 -10.01 19.81
N ILE A 204 4.39 -11.16 20.49
CA ILE A 204 4.25 -12.47 19.85
C ILE A 204 3.02 -12.48 18.93
N TRP A 205 1.88 -11.97 19.41
CA TRP A 205 0.66 -11.91 18.60
C TRP A 205 0.81 -10.94 17.42
N ARG A 206 1.45 -9.79 17.63
CA ARG A 206 1.75 -8.85 16.52
C ARG A 206 2.69 -9.47 15.48
N LEU A 207 3.64 -10.30 15.91
CA LEU A 207 4.56 -11.03 15.05
C LEU A 207 3.83 -12.10 14.23
N LEU A 208 2.97 -12.90 14.85
CA LEU A 208 2.20 -13.96 14.18
C LEU A 208 1.14 -13.41 13.22
N TYR A 209 0.63 -12.19 13.43
CA TYR A 209 -0.26 -11.53 12.48
C TYR A 209 0.49 -10.79 11.36
N ASN A 210 1.82 -10.70 11.42
CA ASN A 210 2.61 -10.08 10.36
C ASN A 210 2.81 -11.08 9.21
N PRO A 211 2.25 -10.82 8.01
CA PRO A 211 2.36 -11.75 6.89
C PRO A 211 3.80 -12.02 6.48
N LYS A 212 4.72 -11.06 6.68
CA LYS A 212 6.16 -11.27 6.39
C LYS A 212 6.73 -12.34 7.31
N VAL A 213 6.48 -12.25 8.61
CA VAL A 213 6.97 -13.23 9.59
C VAL A 213 6.40 -14.62 9.29
N LEU A 214 5.10 -14.71 9.00
CA LEU A 214 4.48 -15.97 8.61
C LEU A 214 5.15 -16.57 7.37
N ALA A 215 5.48 -15.75 6.36
CA ALA A 215 6.21 -16.23 5.18
C ALA A 215 7.60 -16.79 5.55
N TYR A 216 8.38 -16.08 6.37
CA TYR A 216 9.68 -16.58 6.85
C TYR A 216 9.54 -17.88 7.64
N LEU A 217 8.54 -17.96 8.53
CA LEU A 217 8.30 -19.15 9.34
C LEU A 217 7.94 -20.35 8.46
N VAL A 218 7.01 -20.16 7.51
CA VAL A 218 6.58 -21.22 6.58
C VAL A 218 7.74 -21.70 5.72
N VAL A 219 8.51 -20.78 5.13
CA VAL A 219 9.66 -21.14 4.30
C VAL A 219 10.72 -21.87 5.13
N LEU A 220 11.00 -21.41 6.35
CA LEU A 220 11.98 -22.04 7.22
C LEU A 220 11.56 -23.48 7.60
N ILE A 221 10.30 -23.68 7.96
CA ILE A 221 9.76 -25.02 8.26
C ILE A 221 9.86 -25.93 7.03
N TYR A 222 9.40 -25.45 5.87
CA TYR A 222 9.49 -26.20 4.62
C TYR A 222 10.94 -26.57 4.28
N SER A 223 11.86 -25.60 4.35
CA SER A 223 13.27 -25.78 4.03
C SER A 223 13.94 -26.79 4.97
N SER A 224 13.58 -26.77 6.26
CA SER A 224 14.07 -27.72 7.25
C SER A 224 13.65 -29.17 6.95
N LEU A 225 12.45 -29.35 6.41
CA LEU A 225 11.87 -30.66 6.10
C LEU A 225 12.28 -31.21 4.73
N ARG A 226 12.72 -30.35 3.81
CA ARG A 226 12.95 -30.70 2.39
C ARG A 226 14.03 -31.76 2.18
N ALA A 227 15.04 -31.83 3.04
CA ALA A 227 16.10 -32.83 2.91
C ALA A 227 15.64 -34.25 3.32
N LEU A 228 14.52 -34.38 4.03
CA LEU A 228 14.07 -35.63 4.62
C LEU A 228 13.69 -36.70 3.58
N PRO A 229 12.93 -36.39 2.50
CA PRO A 229 12.66 -37.36 1.44
C PRO A 229 13.92 -37.84 0.69
N VAL A 230 14.96 -36.99 0.60
CA VAL A 230 16.18 -37.29 -0.17
C VAL A 230 17.00 -38.43 0.46
N VAL A 231 16.90 -38.62 1.77
CA VAL A 231 17.51 -39.74 2.50
C VAL A 231 17.04 -41.10 1.96
N PHE A 232 15.85 -41.14 1.36
CA PHE A 232 15.24 -42.36 0.85
C PHE A 232 15.44 -42.57 -0.66
N VAL A 233 16.17 -41.68 -1.35
CA VAL A 233 16.39 -41.76 -2.81
C VAL A 233 17.62 -42.64 -3.12
N PRO A 234 17.46 -43.82 -3.75
CA PRO A 234 18.56 -44.76 -3.96
C PRO A 234 19.70 -44.25 -4.86
N GLY A 235 19.44 -43.23 -5.68
CA GLY A 235 20.41 -42.68 -6.65
C GLY A 235 21.27 -41.51 -6.14
N PHE A 236 20.99 -40.98 -4.95
CA PHE A 236 21.71 -39.81 -4.42
C PHE A 236 22.95 -40.22 -3.63
N HIS A 237 24.13 -39.76 -4.06
CA HIS A 237 25.42 -40.11 -3.43
C HIS A 237 26.04 -38.95 -2.65
N GLY A 238 25.39 -37.79 -2.61
CA GLY A 238 25.87 -36.61 -1.90
C GLY A 238 25.60 -36.67 -0.38
N ASN A 239 26.27 -35.80 0.38
CA ASN A 239 26.00 -35.67 1.81
C ASN A 239 24.69 -34.89 2.04
N VAL A 240 23.71 -35.54 2.69
CA VAL A 240 22.40 -34.94 3.02
C VAL A 240 22.54 -33.75 3.95
N TRP A 241 23.52 -33.75 4.86
CA TRP A 241 23.78 -32.62 5.75
C TRP A 241 24.18 -31.37 4.98
N VAL A 242 24.95 -31.52 3.90
CA VAL A 242 25.33 -30.38 3.05
C VAL A 242 24.09 -29.80 2.38
N LEU A 243 23.21 -30.64 1.84
CA LEU A 243 21.95 -30.20 1.24
C LEU A 243 21.06 -29.48 2.28
N TRP A 244 20.90 -30.08 3.47
CA TRP A 244 20.14 -29.47 4.56
C TRP A 244 20.73 -28.14 5.01
N THR A 245 22.05 -28.03 5.11
CA THR A 245 22.72 -26.76 5.46
C THR A 245 22.52 -25.70 4.39
N ILE A 246 22.63 -26.05 3.10
CA ILE A 246 22.30 -25.14 1.99
C ILE A 246 20.86 -24.65 2.15
N ASP A 247 19.92 -25.55 2.43
CA ASP A 247 18.49 -25.25 2.57
C ASP A 247 18.20 -24.29 3.73
N ILE A 248 18.78 -24.52 4.90
CA ILE A 248 18.60 -23.64 6.07
C ILE A 248 19.22 -22.26 5.84
N ILE A 249 20.47 -22.22 5.33
CA ILE A 249 21.19 -20.97 5.11
C ILE A 249 20.50 -20.12 4.03
N THR A 250 19.96 -20.77 3.00
CA THR A 250 19.31 -20.08 1.87
C THR A 250 17.89 -19.63 2.18
N ALA A 251 17.19 -20.21 3.16
CA ALA A 251 15.79 -19.88 3.48
C ALA A 251 15.56 -18.41 3.83
N ILE A 252 16.45 -17.80 4.62
CA ILE A 252 16.39 -16.39 5.02
C ILE A 252 16.59 -15.47 3.81
N PRO A 253 17.73 -15.52 3.09
CA PRO A 253 17.95 -14.66 1.94
C PRO A 253 16.95 -14.93 0.80
N TYR A 254 16.47 -16.16 0.63
CA TYR A 254 15.41 -16.48 -0.34
C TYR A 254 14.11 -15.75 -0.03
N THR A 255 13.63 -15.83 1.21
CA THR A 255 12.39 -15.16 1.63
C THR A 255 12.55 -13.65 1.55
N TRP A 256 13.70 -13.13 1.96
CA TRP A 256 14.02 -11.72 1.79
C TRP A 256 13.99 -11.31 0.32
N GLY A 257 14.63 -12.09 -0.56
CA GLY A 257 14.65 -11.83 -1.99
C GLY A 257 13.25 -11.77 -2.60
N ILE A 258 12.35 -12.68 -2.20
CA ILE A 258 10.95 -12.64 -2.62
C ILE A 258 10.28 -11.38 -2.10
N VAL A 259 10.34 -11.11 -0.80
CA VAL A 259 9.68 -9.92 -0.24
C VAL A 259 10.21 -8.65 -0.92
N GLU A 260 11.51 -8.52 -1.10
CA GLU A 260 12.13 -7.35 -1.72
C GLU A 260 11.79 -7.25 -3.21
N MET A 261 11.78 -8.35 -3.96
CA MET A 261 11.31 -8.38 -5.36
C MET A 261 9.88 -7.83 -5.47
N PHE A 262 9.03 -8.17 -4.50
CA PHE A 262 7.62 -7.81 -4.51
C PHE A 262 7.31 -6.41 -3.95
N THR A 263 8.03 -5.95 -2.92
CA THR A 263 7.73 -4.72 -2.16
C THR A 263 8.88 -3.70 -2.16
N GLY A 264 9.96 -3.94 -2.89
CA GLY A 264 11.14 -3.08 -2.88
C GLY A 264 10.86 -1.70 -3.45
N SER A 265 11.37 -0.67 -2.78
CA SER A 265 11.12 0.74 -3.11
C SER A 265 11.74 1.18 -4.44
N SER A 266 12.84 0.55 -4.87
CA SER A 266 13.51 0.88 -6.12
C SER A 266 13.62 -0.32 -7.05
N PHE A 267 13.69 -0.05 -8.36
CA PHE A 267 13.90 -1.10 -9.37
C PHE A 267 15.14 -1.95 -9.05
N TRP A 268 16.23 -1.33 -8.63
CA TRP A 268 17.47 -2.03 -8.29
C TRP A 268 17.36 -2.94 -7.08
N ARG A 269 16.66 -2.51 -6.02
CA ARG A 269 16.42 -3.36 -4.85
C ARG A 269 15.60 -4.58 -5.22
N ARG A 270 14.64 -4.43 -6.13
CA ARG A 270 13.81 -5.53 -6.62
C ARG A 270 14.58 -6.50 -7.52
N MET A 271 15.44 -5.97 -8.39
CA MET A 271 16.33 -6.79 -9.21
C MET A 271 17.33 -7.56 -8.34
N LEU A 272 17.84 -6.93 -7.28
CA LEU A 272 18.67 -7.60 -6.28
C LEU A 272 17.88 -8.70 -5.56
N GLY A 273 16.64 -8.42 -5.16
CA GLY A 273 15.74 -9.41 -4.57
C GLY A 273 15.53 -10.62 -5.49
N LEU A 274 15.20 -10.36 -6.77
CA LEU A 274 15.04 -11.39 -7.80
C LEU A 274 16.33 -12.21 -7.96
N LEU A 275 17.49 -11.55 -8.08
CA LEU A 275 18.78 -12.23 -8.20
C LEU A 275 19.06 -13.13 -6.99
N VAL A 276 18.86 -12.62 -5.77
CA VAL A 276 19.06 -13.40 -4.54
C VAL A 276 18.10 -14.58 -4.49
N THR A 277 16.82 -14.39 -4.84
CA THR A 277 15.84 -15.47 -4.96
C THR A 277 16.28 -16.53 -5.96
N LEU A 278 16.79 -16.14 -7.14
CA LEU A 278 17.26 -17.08 -8.15
C LEU A 278 18.47 -17.87 -7.67
N VAL A 279 19.49 -17.21 -7.13
CA VAL A 279 20.70 -17.87 -6.63
C VAL A 279 20.35 -18.87 -5.52
N THR A 280 19.59 -18.43 -4.52
CA THR A 280 19.17 -19.28 -3.39
C THR A 280 18.25 -20.43 -3.82
N PHE A 281 17.36 -20.20 -4.78
CA PHE A 281 16.49 -21.22 -5.34
C PHE A 281 17.26 -22.28 -6.14
N ILE A 282 18.22 -21.86 -6.95
CA ILE A 282 18.99 -22.74 -7.86
C ILE A 282 20.05 -23.56 -7.11
N SER A 283 20.58 -23.03 -6.00
CA SER A 283 21.73 -23.60 -5.28
C SER A 283 21.59 -25.10 -4.91
N PRO A 284 20.46 -25.58 -4.37
CA PRO A 284 20.27 -27.01 -4.08
C PRO A 284 20.27 -27.88 -5.35
N TYR A 285 19.70 -27.38 -6.46
CA TYR A 285 19.63 -28.11 -7.72
C TYR A 285 20.99 -28.25 -8.40
N VAL A 286 21.82 -27.21 -8.30
CA VAL A 286 23.21 -27.26 -8.79
C VAL A 286 23.99 -28.33 -8.03
N TYR A 287 23.87 -28.38 -6.71
CA TYR A 287 24.50 -29.43 -5.91
C TYR A 287 23.98 -30.83 -6.28
N PHE A 288 22.68 -30.98 -6.48
CA PHE A 288 22.08 -32.26 -6.88
C PHE A 288 22.55 -32.70 -8.26
N TRP A 289 22.67 -31.78 -9.23
CA TRP A 289 23.16 -32.09 -10.57
C TRP A 289 24.62 -32.55 -10.57
N PHE A 290 25.49 -31.93 -9.78
CA PHE A 290 26.88 -32.36 -9.68
C PHE A 290 27.06 -33.72 -8.99
N ASN A 291 26.12 -34.15 -8.14
CA ASN A 291 26.27 -35.35 -7.30
C ASN A 291 25.28 -36.49 -7.62
N GLY A 292 24.38 -36.31 -8.60
CA GLY A 292 23.38 -37.30 -9.02
C GLY A 292 23.74 -37.98 -10.33
N ARG A 293 23.59 -39.31 -10.41
CA ARG A 293 23.56 -40.04 -11.69
C ARG A 293 22.15 -39.96 -12.28
N ASP A 294 22.05 -39.81 -13.61
CA ASP A 294 20.79 -39.77 -14.36
C ASP A 294 19.82 -38.66 -13.92
N TYR A 295 20.32 -37.43 -13.75
CA TYR A 295 19.50 -36.29 -13.35
C TYR A 295 18.33 -36.07 -14.34
N PRO A 296 17.07 -36.15 -13.86
CA PRO A 296 15.88 -35.87 -14.62
C PRO A 296 15.88 -34.55 -15.41
N VAL A 297 15.86 -34.64 -16.75
CA VAL A 297 15.80 -33.44 -17.64
C VAL A 297 14.56 -32.58 -17.38
N TRP A 298 13.44 -33.20 -16.97
CA TRP A 298 12.20 -32.50 -16.64
C TRP A 298 12.32 -31.62 -15.39
N VAL A 299 13.22 -31.93 -14.45
CA VAL A 299 13.49 -31.05 -13.30
C VAL A 299 14.17 -29.76 -13.77
N THR A 300 15.14 -29.85 -14.70
CA THR A 300 15.74 -28.67 -15.33
C THR A 300 14.70 -27.83 -16.05
N ALA A 301 13.83 -28.47 -16.85
CA ALA A 301 12.75 -27.77 -17.55
C ALA A 301 11.80 -27.05 -16.58
N PHE A 302 11.46 -27.69 -15.46
CA PHE A 302 10.62 -27.09 -14.42
C PHE A 302 11.30 -25.88 -13.74
N VAL A 303 12.58 -25.99 -13.39
CA VAL A 303 13.38 -24.88 -12.84
C VAL A 303 13.42 -23.71 -13.82
N ILE A 304 13.70 -23.96 -15.10
CA ILE A 304 13.69 -22.93 -16.15
C ILE A 304 12.30 -22.27 -16.25
N ALA A 305 11.22 -23.05 -16.25
CA ALA A 305 9.86 -22.52 -16.32
C ALA A 305 9.53 -21.62 -15.12
N MET A 306 9.95 -21.98 -13.91
CA MET A 306 9.79 -21.14 -12.72
C MET A 306 10.58 -19.83 -12.81
N ILE A 307 11.82 -19.88 -13.31
CA ILE A 307 12.65 -18.68 -13.52
C ILE A 307 11.97 -17.74 -14.51
N VAL A 308 11.56 -18.27 -15.68
CA VAL A 308 10.82 -17.50 -16.69
C VAL A 308 9.53 -16.93 -16.10
N GLY A 309 8.80 -17.71 -15.31
CA GLY A 309 7.61 -17.27 -14.60
C GLY A 309 7.87 -16.10 -13.64
N ALA A 310 8.96 -16.13 -12.87
CA ALA A 310 9.34 -15.05 -11.96
C ALA A 310 9.61 -13.73 -12.72
N PHE A 311 10.35 -13.79 -13.82
CA PHE A 311 10.56 -12.63 -14.70
C PHE A 311 9.25 -12.13 -15.32
N ALA A 312 8.39 -13.05 -15.78
CA ALA A 312 7.09 -12.69 -16.35
C ALA A 312 6.19 -11.97 -15.35
N VAL A 313 6.16 -12.40 -14.08
CA VAL A 313 5.39 -11.73 -13.02
C VAL A 313 5.87 -10.30 -12.79
N GLU A 314 7.18 -10.08 -12.72
CA GLU A 314 7.74 -8.73 -12.56
C GLU A 314 7.45 -7.84 -13.77
N PHE A 315 7.55 -8.39 -14.98
CA PHE A 315 7.21 -7.69 -16.21
C PHE A 315 5.72 -7.28 -16.26
N ILE A 316 4.80 -8.18 -15.91
CA ILE A 316 3.36 -7.89 -15.84
C ILE A 316 3.06 -6.77 -14.84
N ARG A 317 3.75 -6.75 -13.70
CA ARG A 317 3.60 -5.70 -12.67
C ARG A 317 4.10 -4.35 -13.16
N TRP A 318 5.24 -4.34 -13.83
CA TRP A 318 5.76 -3.13 -14.46
C TRP A 318 4.81 -2.60 -15.55
N LEU A 319 4.22 -3.48 -16.37
CA LEU A 319 3.17 -3.09 -17.33
C LEU A 319 1.96 -2.50 -16.61
N ARG A 320 1.51 -3.14 -15.53
CA ARG A 320 0.39 -2.65 -14.70
C ARG A 320 0.68 -1.25 -14.16
N ASP A 321 1.86 -1.00 -13.58
CA ASP A 321 2.25 0.31 -13.05
C ASP A 321 2.19 1.39 -14.14
N ARG A 322 2.75 1.12 -15.34
CA ARG A 322 2.70 2.06 -16.47
C ARG A 322 1.29 2.35 -16.96
N LEU A 323 0.44 1.33 -17.04
CA LEU A 323 -0.96 1.49 -17.42
C LEU A 323 -1.70 2.35 -16.38
N ILE A 324 -1.51 2.08 -15.09
CA ILE A 324 -2.20 2.85 -14.05
C ILE A 324 -1.77 4.32 -14.11
N HIS A 325 -0.47 4.59 -14.23
CA HIS A 325 0.06 5.95 -14.38
C HIS A 325 -0.55 6.68 -15.58
N THR A 326 -0.59 6.03 -16.74
CA THR A 326 -1.16 6.61 -17.96
C THR A 326 -2.64 6.95 -17.78
N ILE A 327 -3.40 6.06 -17.14
CA ILE A 327 -4.85 6.23 -16.93
C ILE A 327 -5.13 7.38 -15.95
N LEU A 328 -4.40 7.48 -14.83
CA LEU A 328 -4.60 8.55 -13.84
C LEU A 328 -4.34 9.96 -14.41
N HIS A 329 -3.37 10.09 -15.32
CA HIS A 329 -3.10 11.35 -16.01
C HIS A 329 -4.08 11.67 -17.14
N GLN A 330 -4.67 10.65 -17.79
CA GLN A 330 -5.53 10.82 -18.97
C GLN A 330 -7.03 10.89 -18.67
N LEU A 331 -7.49 10.42 -17.50
CA LEU A 331 -8.86 10.62 -17.05
C LEU A 331 -9.13 12.12 -16.89
N PRO A 332 -10.27 12.63 -17.35
CA PRO A 332 -10.32 13.90 -18.04
C PRO A 332 -9.95 15.07 -17.11
N ALA A 333 -8.85 15.73 -17.46
CA ALA A 333 -8.90 17.18 -17.57
C ALA A 333 -10.09 17.48 -18.49
N ALA A 334 -11.21 17.81 -17.86
CA ALA A 334 -12.47 18.16 -18.48
C ALA A 334 -12.25 18.78 -19.87
N THR A 335 -12.56 18.02 -20.92
CA THR A 335 -12.58 18.53 -22.29
C THR A 335 -13.38 19.82 -22.27
N GLY A 336 -12.68 20.92 -22.53
CA GLY A 336 -13.30 22.20 -22.81
C GLY A 336 -14.21 22.03 -24.01
N ARG A 337 -15.46 22.42 -23.84
CA ARG A 337 -16.16 23.20 -24.83
C ARG A 337 -16.56 24.49 -24.16
#